data_AF-A0A370DHF7-F1
#
_entry.id   AF-A0A370DHF7-F1
#
_cell.length_a   1.000
_cell.length_b   1.000
_cell.length_c   1.000
_cell.angle_alpha   90.00
_cell.angle_beta   90.00
_cell.angle_gamma   90.00
#
_symmetry.space_group_name_H-M   'P 1'
#
loop_
_entity.id
_entity.type
_entity.pdbx_description
1 polymer ?
#
loop_
_entity_poly.entity_id
_entity_poly.type
_entity_poly.pdbx_seq_one_letter_code
_entity_poly.pdbx_strand_id
1 'polypeptide(L)'
;MLRLLFFSILIFVAACNNDEEHDESTTDTDILLNTNHGGAGSAWGLSDCDACHALGVVHQNEPAIRDIVKVNGYETCTGCHGSNGTDAPRQCLVCHNENDLPEAPLQSGLHKHDFDTGADNELEDQQCIDCHYASDMDGVFNNNRDLTRYADSSGVNSPYSNGTDFCLRCHNRDHQQADFPITDKVFDDPLIAIEDTYTFIDKHGEINSAGSGTYAGLRNNYVYSSRVECTDCHAMHGTTNSRLIIDRSDKGTSKLDLSLRDLPHSVKITADDFSQLCVLCHDMETLQDEGDVDTGNGLTGVHLTGSSCIECHSHGEAIQAGL
;
A
#
# COMPACT_ATOMS: atom_id res chain seq x y z
N MET A 1 -46.24 65.83 13.43
CA MET A 1 -46.73 64.73 12.58
C MET A 1 -45.66 64.40 11.56
N LEU A 2 -45.26 63.12 11.56
CA LEU A 2 -44.55 62.33 10.54
C LEU A 2 -43.09 62.65 10.12
N ARG A 3 -42.23 61.70 10.50
CA ARG A 3 -40.81 61.44 10.18
C ARG A 3 -40.65 61.12 8.67
N LEU A 4 -39.66 61.66 7.96
CA LEU A 4 -38.26 61.22 7.81
C LEU A 4 -38.06 59.81 7.21
N LEU A 5 -37.43 59.80 6.02
CA LEU A 5 -36.63 58.76 5.34
C LEU A 5 -37.17 57.33 5.24
N PHE A 6 -37.25 56.78 4.02
CA PHE A 6 -36.32 55.75 3.54
C PHE A 6 -36.63 55.44 2.06
N PHE A 7 -35.72 55.84 1.17
CA PHE A 7 -35.65 55.43 -0.22
C PHE A 7 -34.47 54.47 -0.27
N SER A 8 -34.67 53.18 -0.56
CA SER A 8 -33.72 52.25 -1.19
C SER A 8 -34.14 50.79 -1.05
N ILE A 9 -34.09 50.09 -2.19
CA ILE A 9 -33.96 48.63 -2.34
C ILE A 9 -35.26 47.82 -2.15
N LEU A 10 -36.04 47.70 -3.22
CA LEU A 10 -36.69 46.43 -3.56
C LEU A 10 -35.94 45.86 -4.77
N ILE A 11 -34.97 45.01 -4.51
CA ILE A 11 -34.33 44.15 -5.52
C ILE A 11 -34.92 42.75 -5.33
N PHE A 12 -35.58 42.28 -6.40
CA PHE A 12 -35.86 40.91 -6.79
C PHE A 12 -35.87 39.83 -5.70
N VAL A 13 -37.08 39.44 -5.27
CA VAL A 13 -37.36 38.05 -4.89
C VAL A 13 -37.51 37.27 -6.19
N ALA A 14 -36.38 36.82 -6.74
CA ALA A 14 -36.35 35.83 -7.80
C ALA A 14 -36.01 34.47 -7.16
N ALA A 15 -36.89 33.51 -7.41
CA ALA A 15 -36.80 32.08 -7.17
C ALA A 15 -35.44 31.54 -6.69
N CYS A 16 -35.36 31.13 -5.42
CA CYS A 16 -34.47 30.06 -4.99
C CYS A 16 -35.29 28.76 -4.97
N ASN A 17 -35.55 28.20 -6.15
CA ASN A 17 -35.91 26.79 -6.31
C ASN A 17 -35.22 26.28 -7.57
N ASN A 18 -33.89 26.40 -7.58
CA ASN A 18 -33.07 25.56 -8.42
C ASN A 18 -32.79 24.31 -7.59
N ASP A 19 -33.68 23.33 -7.74
CA ASP A 19 -33.28 21.92 -7.74
C ASP A 19 -32.34 21.75 -8.95
N GLU A 20 -31.15 22.31 -8.85
CA GLU A 20 -30.01 21.81 -9.61
C GLU A 20 -29.58 20.58 -8.82
N GLU A 21 -29.88 19.40 -9.36
CA GLU A 21 -29.04 18.23 -9.15
C GLU A 21 -27.60 18.73 -9.23
N HIS A 22 -26.98 18.91 -8.07
CA HIS A 22 -25.54 18.99 -8.01
C HIS A 22 -25.10 17.67 -8.63
N ASP A 23 -24.58 17.79 -9.86
CA ASP A 23 -23.73 16.81 -10.48
C ASP A 23 -22.73 16.40 -9.41
N GLU A 24 -23.01 15.27 -8.74
CA GLU A 24 -22.09 14.63 -7.82
C GLU A 24 -20.88 14.33 -8.71
N SER A 25 -19.91 15.25 -8.69
CA SER A 25 -18.63 15.08 -9.34
C SER A 25 -18.02 13.83 -8.73
N THR A 26 -18.25 12.72 -9.41
CA THR A 26 -17.65 11.41 -9.19
C THR A 26 -16.16 11.41 -9.57
N THR A 27 -15.54 12.60 -9.66
CA THR A 27 -14.16 12.84 -10.07
C THR A 27 -13.35 13.66 -9.05
N ASP A 28 -13.88 13.88 -7.86
CA ASP A 28 -13.40 14.92 -6.93
C ASP A 28 -12.63 14.32 -5.74
N THR A 29 -11.50 13.69 -6.02
CA THR A 29 -10.74 12.95 -4.98
C THR A 29 -9.41 13.61 -4.61
N ASP A 30 -8.97 14.57 -5.43
CA ASP A 30 -7.81 15.44 -5.18
C ASP A 30 -8.21 16.82 -4.62
N ILE A 31 -9.42 16.97 -4.05
CA ILE A 31 -10.01 18.28 -3.74
C ILE A 31 -9.10 19.15 -2.87
N LEU A 32 -8.46 18.60 -1.83
CA LEU A 32 -7.55 19.36 -0.96
C LEU A 32 -6.07 19.22 -1.35
N LEU A 33 -5.79 18.62 -2.51
CA LEU A 33 -4.44 18.53 -3.09
C LEU A 33 -4.18 19.62 -4.14
N ASN A 34 -5.20 20.37 -4.55
CA ASN A 34 -5.04 21.39 -5.59
C ASN A 34 -5.87 22.67 -5.30
N THR A 35 -5.48 23.76 -5.97
CA THR A 35 -6.02 25.11 -5.76
C THR A 35 -7.48 25.31 -6.16
N ASN A 36 -8.19 24.28 -6.66
CA ASN A 36 -9.56 24.42 -7.11
C ASN A 36 -10.60 24.24 -6.00
N HIS A 37 -10.18 23.86 -4.77
CA HIS A 37 -11.10 23.62 -3.67
C HIS A 37 -12.08 24.78 -3.45
N GLY A 38 -13.38 24.45 -3.44
CA GLY A 38 -14.46 25.40 -3.17
C GLY A 38 -14.73 26.36 -4.32
N GLY A 39 -15.03 25.87 -5.53
CA GLY A 39 -15.54 26.67 -6.65
C GLY A 39 -14.69 27.88 -7.02
N ALA A 40 -13.78 27.72 -7.99
CA ALA A 40 -12.74 28.70 -8.33
C ALA A 40 -11.70 28.95 -7.21
N GLY A 41 -11.48 27.96 -6.33
CA GLY A 41 -10.44 28.00 -5.31
C GLY A 41 -10.78 28.82 -4.06
N SER A 42 -12.05 29.16 -3.84
CA SER A 42 -12.43 30.05 -2.73
C SER A 42 -12.23 29.44 -1.34
N ALA A 43 -12.11 28.12 -1.25
CA ALA A 43 -11.82 27.40 -0.01
C ALA A 43 -10.34 27.03 0.16
N TRP A 44 -9.50 27.24 -0.86
CA TRP A 44 -8.08 26.93 -0.79
C TRP A 44 -7.35 27.80 0.23
N GLY A 45 -6.53 27.19 1.09
CA GLY A 45 -5.79 27.87 2.15
C GLY A 45 -6.60 28.18 3.41
N LEU A 46 -7.86 27.75 3.49
CA LEU A 46 -8.68 27.87 4.70
C LEU A 46 -8.48 26.64 5.61
N SER A 47 -8.25 26.89 6.90
CA SER A 47 -8.10 25.84 7.93
C SER A 47 -9.42 25.42 8.58
N ASP A 48 -10.43 26.30 8.55
CA ASP A 48 -11.66 26.14 9.31
C ASP A 48 -12.72 25.41 8.48
N CYS A 49 -12.59 24.08 8.41
CA CYS A 49 -13.45 23.21 7.59
C CYS A 49 -14.94 23.33 7.96
N ASP A 50 -15.25 23.60 9.23
CA ASP A 50 -16.61 23.70 9.78
C ASP A 50 -17.39 24.94 9.30
N ALA A 51 -16.67 25.95 8.80
CA ALA A 51 -17.27 27.13 8.21
C ALA A 51 -18.01 26.80 6.89
N CYS A 52 -17.60 25.74 6.19
CA CYS A 52 -18.13 25.35 4.89
C CYS A 52 -18.78 23.96 4.88
N HIS A 53 -18.30 23.03 5.71
CA HIS A 53 -18.74 21.64 5.73
C HIS A 53 -19.31 21.28 7.11
N ALA A 54 -20.56 20.81 7.16
CA ALA A 54 -21.10 20.24 8.38
C ALA A 54 -20.88 18.72 8.40
N LEU A 55 -20.23 18.18 9.45
CA LEU A 55 -19.99 16.73 9.62
C LEU A 55 -21.26 15.88 9.50
N GLY A 56 -22.43 16.44 9.82
CA GLY A 56 -23.72 15.76 9.69
C GLY A 56 -24.10 15.39 8.26
N VAL A 57 -23.59 16.14 7.26
CA VAL A 57 -24.02 16.07 5.85
C VAL A 57 -22.91 15.63 4.89
N VAL A 58 -21.67 15.47 5.35
CA VAL A 58 -20.59 14.89 4.52
C VAL A 58 -20.80 13.39 4.33
N HIS A 59 -20.24 12.83 3.24
CA HIS A 59 -20.20 11.39 2.93
C HIS A 59 -21.55 10.65 3.08
N GLN A 60 -22.68 11.25 2.65
CA GLN A 60 -24.00 10.60 2.82
C GLN A 60 -24.11 9.26 2.11
N ASN A 61 -23.40 9.11 0.98
CA ASN A 61 -23.41 7.90 0.17
C ASN A 61 -22.35 6.88 0.61
N GLU A 62 -21.48 7.24 1.57
CA GLU A 62 -20.40 6.38 2.08
C GLU A 62 -20.49 6.21 3.62
N PRO A 63 -21.44 5.40 4.13
CA PRO A 63 -21.73 5.31 5.56
C PRO A 63 -20.53 4.90 6.42
N ALA A 64 -19.65 4.02 5.92
CA ALA A 64 -18.47 3.56 6.66
C ALA A 64 -17.52 4.71 6.96
N ILE A 65 -17.20 5.53 5.96
CA ILE A 65 -16.33 6.71 6.11
C ILE A 65 -17.04 7.81 6.89
N ARG A 66 -18.33 8.04 6.62
CA ARG A 66 -19.14 9.05 7.31
C ARG A 66 -19.11 8.88 8.82
N ASP A 67 -19.27 7.65 9.29
CA ASP A 67 -19.37 7.38 10.72
C ASP A 67 -18.02 7.58 11.42
N ILE A 68 -16.90 7.20 10.78
CA ILE A 68 -15.54 7.52 11.25
C ILE A 68 -15.34 9.05 11.32
N VAL A 69 -15.67 9.77 10.24
CA VAL A 69 -15.53 11.24 10.15
C VAL A 69 -16.38 11.96 11.21
N LYS A 70 -17.58 11.45 11.51
CA LYS A 70 -18.43 12.03 12.57
C LYS A 70 -17.86 11.85 13.97
N VAL A 71 -17.19 10.74 14.23
CA VAL A 71 -16.59 10.44 15.53
C VAL A 71 -15.28 11.21 15.71
N ASN A 72 -14.41 11.17 14.69
CA ASN A 72 -13.06 11.71 14.75
C ASN A 72 -12.96 13.20 14.33
N GLY A 73 -14.00 13.75 13.71
CA GLY A 73 -14.10 15.17 13.38
C GLY A 73 -13.26 15.60 12.17
N TYR A 74 -13.00 16.90 12.06
CA TYR A 74 -12.36 17.51 10.87
C TYR A 74 -10.88 17.14 10.67
N GLU A 75 -10.23 16.57 11.69
CA GLU A 75 -8.86 16.04 11.57
C GLU A 75 -8.77 14.97 10.47
N THR A 76 -9.83 14.16 10.31
CA THR A 76 -9.94 13.15 9.25
C THR A 76 -9.86 13.71 7.83
N CYS A 77 -10.26 14.97 7.63
CA CYS A 77 -10.30 15.59 6.30
C CYS A 77 -8.89 15.73 5.72
N THR A 78 -7.92 16.12 6.55
CA THR A 78 -6.53 16.33 6.11
C THR A 78 -5.78 15.02 5.89
N GLY A 79 -6.13 13.97 6.64
CA GLY A 79 -5.64 12.61 6.43
C GLY A 79 -5.95 12.11 5.03
N CYS A 80 -7.20 12.18 4.62
CA CYS A 80 -7.65 11.63 3.34
C CYS A 80 -7.44 12.59 2.17
N HIS A 81 -7.91 13.84 2.29
CA HIS A 81 -8.03 14.71 1.12
C HIS A 81 -6.84 15.65 0.90
N GLY A 82 -5.94 15.81 1.88
CA GLY A 82 -4.77 16.69 1.80
C GLY A 82 -4.88 17.93 2.69
N SER A 83 -3.82 18.76 2.72
CA SER A 83 -3.71 19.89 3.65
C SER A 83 -4.51 21.14 3.24
N ASN A 84 -5.20 21.11 2.11
CA ASN A 84 -5.93 22.26 1.56
C ASN A 84 -5.03 23.50 1.32
N GLY A 85 -3.74 23.28 1.02
CA GLY A 85 -2.78 24.37 0.84
C GLY A 85 -2.44 25.13 2.11
N THR A 86 -2.78 24.57 3.27
CA THR A 86 -2.39 25.07 4.59
C THR A 86 -1.20 24.28 5.13
N ASP A 87 -0.66 24.74 6.27
CA ASP A 87 0.36 24.03 7.04
C ASP A 87 -0.24 22.92 7.96
N ALA A 88 -1.54 22.61 7.82
CA ALA A 88 -2.16 21.54 8.60
C ALA A 88 -1.51 20.20 8.25
N PRO A 89 -1.11 19.41 9.26
CA PRO A 89 -0.51 18.09 9.03
C PRO A 89 -1.53 17.15 8.42
N ARG A 90 -1.10 16.21 7.58
CA ARG A 90 -1.93 15.10 7.14
C ARG A 90 -1.97 14.06 8.24
N GLN A 91 -3.16 13.79 8.79
CA GLN A 91 -3.34 12.84 9.89
C GLN A 91 -3.92 11.52 9.36
N CYS A 92 -3.08 10.58 8.94
CA CYS A 92 -3.48 9.29 8.39
C CYS A 92 -3.98 8.35 9.51
N LEU A 93 -3.25 8.29 10.63
CA LEU A 93 -3.48 7.37 11.75
C LEU A 93 -4.76 7.66 12.54
N VAL A 94 -5.37 8.83 12.35
CA VAL A 94 -6.69 9.15 12.93
C VAL A 94 -7.77 8.18 12.44
N CYS A 95 -7.64 7.63 11.23
CA CYS A 95 -8.54 6.61 10.68
C CYS A 95 -7.86 5.23 10.63
N HIS A 96 -6.56 5.20 10.37
CA HIS A 96 -5.77 4.00 10.18
C HIS A 96 -5.32 3.40 11.52
N ASN A 97 -6.29 2.98 12.33
CA ASN A 97 -6.09 2.45 13.69
C ASN A 97 -6.95 1.20 13.96
N GLU A 98 -6.71 0.54 15.10
CA GLU A 98 -7.37 -0.72 15.50
C GLU A 98 -8.90 -0.61 15.68
N ASN A 99 -9.46 0.58 15.83
CA ASN A 99 -10.90 0.78 16.04
C ASN A 99 -11.65 1.10 14.75
N ASP A 100 -11.08 1.98 13.92
CA ASP A 100 -11.76 2.53 12.76
C ASP A 100 -11.47 1.74 11.47
N LEU A 101 -10.21 1.39 11.23
CA LEU A 101 -9.76 0.61 10.06
C LEU A 101 -8.71 -0.44 10.49
N PRO A 102 -9.09 -1.43 11.32
CA PRO A 102 -8.14 -2.41 11.87
C PRO A 102 -7.43 -3.26 10.81
N GLU A 103 -7.99 -3.35 9.60
CA GLU A 103 -7.46 -4.15 8.50
C GLU A 103 -6.66 -3.33 7.47
N ALA A 104 -6.61 -1.99 7.63
CA ALA A 104 -5.96 -1.09 6.68
C ALA A 104 -5.36 0.11 7.42
N PRO A 105 -4.04 0.27 7.51
CA PRO A 105 -2.97 -0.71 7.28
C PRO A 105 -2.78 -1.62 8.50
N LEU A 106 -2.51 -2.91 8.27
CA LEU A 106 -2.10 -3.86 9.31
C LEU A 106 -0.70 -3.52 9.85
N GLN A 107 -0.59 -2.43 10.63
CA GLN A 107 0.64 -2.07 11.33
C GLN A 107 0.85 -3.01 12.50
N SER A 108 1.79 -3.93 12.33
CA SER A 108 2.13 -4.87 13.40
C SER A 108 3.54 -5.40 13.21
N GLY A 109 4.12 -5.87 14.30
CA GLY A 109 5.50 -6.33 14.31
C GLY A 109 6.50 -5.20 14.59
N LEU A 110 7.76 -5.61 14.69
CA LEU A 110 8.85 -4.75 15.09
C LEU A 110 9.38 -3.97 13.88
N HIS A 111 9.70 -4.66 12.79
CA HIS A 111 10.36 -4.08 11.62
C HIS A 111 9.37 -3.39 10.70
N LYS A 112 9.67 -2.17 10.26
CA LYS A 112 8.81 -1.34 9.38
C LYS A 112 9.63 -0.62 8.31
N HIS A 113 8.96 -0.04 7.33
CA HIS A 113 9.58 0.92 6.41
C HIS A 113 9.56 2.31 7.05
N ASP A 114 10.34 2.50 8.12
CA ASP A 114 10.71 3.81 8.64
C ASP A 114 12.12 4.14 8.13
N PHE A 115 12.30 5.25 7.44
CA PHE A 115 13.60 5.63 6.84
C PHE A 115 14.69 5.98 7.88
N ASP A 116 14.57 5.46 9.12
CA ASP A 116 15.52 5.55 10.22
C ASP A 116 16.17 4.18 10.45
N THR A 117 17.49 4.10 10.28
CA THR A 117 18.25 2.85 10.45
C THR A 117 18.68 2.59 11.90
N GLY A 118 18.43 3.53 12.81
CA GLY A 118 18.91 3.49 14.19
C GLY A 118 18.03 2.65 15.13
N ALA A 119 16.74 2.51 14.83
CA ALA A 119 15.78 1.76 15.62
C ALA A 119 14.54 1.39 14.80
N ASP A 120 13.85 0.33 15.21
CA ASP A 120 12.53 -0.03 14.69
C ASP A 120 11.47 0.84 15.38
N ASN A 121 10.95 1.86 14.70
CA ASN A 121 9.93 2.77 15.25
C ASN A 121 8.51 2.39 14.81
N GLU A 122 7.51 3.02 15.43
CA GLU A 122 6.15 3.04 14.89
C GLU A 122 6.09 3.97 13.67
N LEU A 123 5.30 3.59 12.67
CA LEU A 123 5.07 4.45 11.52
C LEU A 123 4.20 5.60 12.00
N GLU A 124 4.66 6.82 11.83
CA GLU A 124 3.89 8.03 12.07
C GLU A 124 3.25 8.48 10.75
N ASP A 125 2.42 9.52 10.83
CA ASP A 125 1.76 10.10 9.65
C ASP A 125 2.78 10.54 8.58
N GLN A 126 3.95 11.02 9.00
CA GLN A 126 4.99 11.48 8.08
C GLN A 126 5.52 10.35 7.19
N GLN A 127 5.83 9.18 7.76
CA GLN A 127 6.29 8.02 6.99
C GLN A 127 5.20 7.49 6.06
N CYS A 128 3.93 7.60 6.47
CA CYS A 128 2.80 7.26 5.59
C CYS A 128 2.80 8.14 4.33
N ILE A 129 2.96 9.45 4.48
CA ILE A 129 2.91 10.40 3.35
C ILE A 129 4.19 10.46 2.53
N ASP A 130 5.30 9.89 3.01
CA ASP A 130 6.47 9.64 2.16
C ASP A 130 6.09 8.64 1.05
N CYS A 131 5.36 7.57 1.39
CA CYS A 131 4.94 6.57 0.41
C CYS A 131 3.59 6.87 -0.26
N HIS A 132 2.67 7.53 0.43
CA HIS A 132 1.29 7.74 0.00
C HIS A 132 0.99 9.20 -0.37
N TYR A 133 0.37 9.38 -1.53
CA TYR A 133 0.05 10.71 -2.05
C TYR A 133 -1.43 11.06 -1.93
N ALA A 134 -2.33 10.24 -2.45
CA ALA A 134 -3.76 10.49 -2.46
C ALA A 134 -4.55 9.21 -2.15
N SER A 135 -5.86 9.33 -2.04
CA SER A 135 -6.80 8.20 -2.06
C SER A 135 -8.13 8.72 -2.55
N ASP A 136 -8.76 8.00 -3.48
CA ASP A 136 -10.13 8.30 -3.89
C ASP A 136 -11.21 7.52 -3.12
N MET A 137 -10.76 6.70 -2.17
CA MET A 137 -11.63 5.99 -1.23
C MET A 137 -12.64 5.04 -1.91
N ASP A 138 -12.36 4.58 -3.13
CA ASP A 138 -13.19 3.58 -3.83
C ASP A 138 -13.02 2.14 -3.29
N GLY A 139 -12.15 1.97 -2.28
CA GLY A 139 -11.81 0.68 -1.68
C GLY A 139 -10.87 -0.17 -2.53
N VAL A 140 -10.38 0.35 -3.65
CA VAL A 140 -9.41 -0.28 -4.54
C VAL A 140 -8.06 0.40 -4.36
N PHE A 141 -6.97 -0.36 -4.28
CA PHE A 141 -5.63 0.23 -4.28
C PHE A 141 -5.13 0.38 -5.72
N ASN A 142 -4.71 1.58 -6.09
CA ASN A 142 -4.15 1.92 -7.38
C ASN A 142 -2.80 2.63 -7.19
N ASN A 143 -1.72 1.94 -7.54
CA ASN A 143 -0.35 2.44 -7.41
C ASN A 143 -0.14 3.85 -8.00
N ASN A 144 -0.81 4.18 -9.10
CA ASN A 144 -0.61 5.45 -9.80
C ASN A 144 -1.41 6.60 -9.22
N ARG A 145 -2.34 6.31 -8.30
CA ARG A 145 -3.20 7.26 -7.59
C ARG A 145 -2.75 7.37 -6.14
N ASP A 146 -2.54 6.24 -5.48
CA ASP A 146 -2.42 6.18 -4.03
C ASP A 146 -0.97 6.32 -3.54
N LEU A 147 0.02 6.01 -4.38
CA LEU A 147 1.43 6.13 -4.04
C LEU A 147 2.06 7.43 -4.55
N THR A 148 3.00 7.97 -3.77
CA THR A 148 3.92 9.02 -4.18
C THR A 148 4.63 8.62 -5.46
N ARG A 149 4.73 9.54 -6.42
CA ARG A 149 5.38 9.29 -7.72
C ARG A 149 6.86 9.68 -7.69
N TYR A 150 7.69 8.66 -7.49
CA TYR A 150 9.14 8.75 -7.49
C TYR A 150 9.72 8.73 -8.91
N ALA A 151 10.90 9.32 -9.04
CA ALA A 151 11.58 9.41 -10.32
C ALA A 151 12.12 8.04 -10.76
N ASP A 152 12.01 7.75 -12.05
CA ASP A 152 12.61 6.59 -12.67
C ASP A 152 14.13 6.73 -12.87
N SER A 153 14.76 5.72 -13.47
CA SER A 153 16.19 5.71 -13.78
C SER A 153 16.65 6.83 -14.74
N SER A 154 15.70 7.48 -15.44
CA SER A 154 15.95 8.65 -16.28
C SER A 154 15.73 9.98 -15.55
N GLY A 155 15.33 9.95 -14.28
CA GLY A 155 14.99 11.11 -13.48
C GLY A 155 13.59 11.66 -13.75
N VAL A 156 12.68 10.86 -14.30
CA VAL A 156 11.32 11.27 -14.68
C VAL A 156 10.28 10.61 -13.78
N ASN A 157 9.31 11.40 -13.31
CA ASN A 157 8.18 10.89 -12.50
C ASN A 157 7.13 10.22 -13.40
N SER A 158 7.45 9.04 -13.93
CA SER A 158 6.57 8.24 -14.78
C SER A 158 5.57 7.39 -13.98
N PRO A 159 4.40 7.03 -14.56
CA PRO A 159 3.50 6.06 -13.94
C PRO A 159 4.18 4.71 -13.65
N TYR A 160 3.81 4.08 -12.53
CA TYR A 160 4.21 2.73 -12.18
C TYR A 160 3.53 1.70 -13.06
N SER A 161 4.30 0.74 -13.53
CA SER A 161 3.78 -0.43 -14.26
C SER A 161 3.12 -1.45 -13.34
N ASN A 162 3.61 -1.61 -12.11
CA ASN A 162 3.08 -2.49 -11.05
C ASN A 162 3.64 -2.08 -9.68
N GLY A 163 3.41 -2.89 -8.63
CA GLY A 163 3.83 -2.57 -7.27
C GLY A 163 5.34 -2.64 -7.10
N THR A 164 5.98 -3.59 -7.78
CA THR A 164 7.43 -3.76 -7.75
C THR A 164 8.15 -2.56 -8.35
N ASP A 165 7.63 -1.98 -9.44
CA ASP A 165 8.21 -0.79 -10.05
C ASP A 165 8.33 0.37 -9.04
N PHE A 166 7.35 0.53 -8.13
CA PHE A 166 7.45 1.46 -7.00
C PHE A 166 8.63 1.12 -6.08
N CYS A 167 8.74 -0.14 -5.66
CA CYS A 167 9.84 -0.60 -4.78
C CYS A 167 11.22 -0.35 -5.42
N LEU A 168 11.37 -0.62 -6.72
CA LEU A 168 12.62 -0.47 -7.45
C LEU A 168 13.05 0.98 -7.65
N ARG A 169 12.14 1.97 -7.50
CA ARG A 169 12.52 3.39 -7.45
C ARG A 169 13.46 3.69 -6.28
N CYS A 170 13.34 2.95 -5.18
CA CYS A 170 14.16 3.12 -3.99
C CYS A 170 15.23 2.02 -3.85
N HIS A 171 14.89 0.77 -4.16
CA HIS A 171 15.77 -0.38 -4.05
C HIS A 171 16.60 -0.60 -5.31
N ASN A 172 17.51 0.33 -5.55
CA ASN A 172 18.48 0.29 -6.64
C ASN A 172 19.80 0.92 -6.17
N ARG A 173 20.90 0.68 -6.89
CA ARG A 173 22.23 1.19 -6.53
C ARG A 173 22.66 2.39 -7.37
N ASP A 174 22.04 2.59 -8.53
CA ASP A 174 22.50 3.53 -9.56
C ASP A 174 21.62 4.79 -9.70
N HIS A 175 20.41 4.80 -9.13
CA HIS A 175 19.44 5.90 -9.23
C HIS A 175 18.46 5.96 -8.03
N GLN A 176 19.01 6.02 -6.83
CA GLN A 176 18.20 6.13 -5.61
C GLN A 176 17.50 7.50 -5.52
N GLN A 177 16.39 7.54 -4.80
CA GLN A 177 15.68 8.79 -4.53
C GLN A 177 16.53 9.68 -3.63
N ALA A 178 16.72 10.95 -4.03
CA ALA A 178 17.64 11.86 -3.36
C ALA A 178 17.29 12.13 -1.89
N ASP A 179 16.00 12.14 -1.57
CA ASP A 179 15.50 12.36 -0.20
C ASP A 179 15.51 11.09 0.66
N PHE A 180 15.70 9.92 0.04
CA PHE A 180 15.66 8.61 0.70
C PHE A 180 16.85 7.71 0.29
N PRO A 181 18.11 8.17 0.46
CA PRO A 181 19.26 7.35 0.11
C PRO A 181 19.41 6.19 1.10
N ILE A 182 19.63 4.98 0.58
CA ILE A 182 20.01 3.81 1.35
C ILE A 182 21.52 3.89 1.60
N THR A 183 21.91 4.24 2.83
CA THR A 183 23.31 4.41 3.23
C THR A 183 23.90 3.15 3.87
N ASP A 184 25.23 3.13 4.04
CA ASP A 184 25.97 2.09 4.78
C ASP A 184 25.84 0.67 4.19
N LYS A 185 25.58 0.60 2.88
CA LYS A 185 25.58 -0.64 2.09
C LYS A 185 26.76 -0.70 1.16
N VAL A 186 27.26 -1.92 0.95
CA VAL A 186 28.25 -2.19 -0.10
C VAL A 186 27.55 -2.23 -1.46
N PHE A 187 28.30 -1.99 -2.54
CA PHE A 187 27.73 -1.86 -3.90
C PHE A 187 26.89 -3.06 -4.36
N ASP A 188 27.26 -4.27 -3.93
CA ASP A 188 26.57 -5.52 -4.27
C ASP A 188 25.61 -5.98 -3.15
N ASP A 189 25.26 -5.11 -2.20
CA ASP A 189 24.30 -5.46 -1.15
C ASP A 189 22.92 -5.73 -1.79
N PRO A 190 22.27 -6.87 -1.50
CA PRO A 190 20.99 -7.22 -2.11
C PRO A 190 19.91 -6.15 -1.94
N LEU A 191 19.94 -5.35 -0.86
CA LEU A 191 18.94 -4.30 -0.63
C LEU A 191 18.96 -3.18 -1.68
N ILE A 192 20.14 -2.91 -2.24
CA ILE A 192 20.33 -1.87 -3.28
C ILE A 192 20.58 -2.48 -4.66
N ALA A 193 20.96 -3.76 -4.76
CA ALA A 193 21.20 -4.42 -6.04
C ALA A 193 19.98 -5.24 -6.54
N ILE A 194 18.87 -5.27 -5.81
CA ILE A 194 17.73 -6.16 -6.11
C ILE A 194 17.16 -5.93 -7.51
N GLU A 195 17.20 -4.70 -8.03
CA GLU A 195 16.75 -4.36 -9.39
C GLU A 195 17.47 -5.20 -10.46
N ASP A 196 18.78 -5.41 -10.32
CA ASP A 196 19.56 -6.24 -11.24
C ASP A 196 19.01 -7.66 -11.28
N THR A 197 18.74 -8.24 -10.10
CA THR A 197 18.27 -9.62 -9.99
C THR A 197 16.83 -9.76 -10.45
N TYR A 198 15.97 -8.82 -10.10
CA TYR A 198 14.55 -8.85 -10.43
C TYR A 198 14.30 -8.74 -11.94
N THR A 199 15.12 -7.95 -12.64
CA THR A 199 14.98 -7.73 -14.08
C THR A 199 15.67 -8.79 -14.94
N PHE A 200 16.69 -9.48 -14.43
CA PHE A 200 17.49 -10.42 -15.23
C PHE A 200 17.38 -11.90 -14.83
N ILE A 201 17.04 -12.25 -13.59
CA ILE A 201 17.25 -13.63 -13.09
C ILE A 201 16.21 -14.10 -12.07
N ASP A 202 15.14 -13.34 -11.83
CA ASP A 202 14.14 -13.78 -10.85
C ASP A 202 13.07 -14.62 -11.53
N LYS A 203 12.95 -15.91 -11.17
CA LYS A 203 11.80 -16.75 -11.56
C LYS A 203 10.49 -16.27 -10.92
N HIS A 204 10.58 -15.40 -9.92
CA HIS A 204 9.47 -14.66 -9.35
C HIS A 204 9.39 -13.23 -9.95
N GLY A 205 10.23 -12.90 -10.95
CA GLY A 205 10.18 -11.70 -11.81
C GLY A 205 9.83 -12.05 -13.29
N GLU A 206 10.48 -11.41 -14.26
CA GLU A 206 10.22 -11.62 -15.71
C GLU A 206 10.54 -13.06 -16.19
N ILE A 207 9.70 -13.59 -17.08
CA ILE A 207 9.42 -15.04 -17.19
C ILE A 207 10.19 -15.77 -18.32
N ASN A 208 10.65 -17.00 -18.03
CA ASN A 208 10.71 -18.07 -19.05
C ASN A 208 10.47 -19.54 -18.60
N SER A 209 10.14 -19.85 -17.33
CA SER A 209 10.15 -21.26 -16.87
C SER A 209 8.78 -21.93 -16.91
N ALA A 210 8.75 -23.22 -17.30
CA ALA A 210 7.52 -24.00 -17.52
C ALA A 210 7.07 -24.87 -16.33
N GLY A 211 7.78 -24.85 -15.19
CA GLY A 211 7.42 -25.60 -13.97
C GLY A 211 7.28 -27.11 -14.19
N SER A 212 8.35 -27.79 -14.62
CA SER A 212 8.28 -29.21 -15.06
C SER A 212 9.14 -30.17 -14.23
N GLY A 213 9.64 -29.72 -13.07
CA GLY A 213 10.49 -30.48 -12.16
C GLY A 213 9.73 -31.41 -11.22
N THR A 214 10.47 -32.25 -10.50
CA THR A 214 9.92 -33.21 -9.51
C THR A 214 9.24 -32.53 -8.32
N TYR A 215 9.71 -31.33 -7.95
CA TYR A 215 9.15 -30.51 -6.88
C TYR A 215 8.28 -29.37 -7.43
N ALA A 216 7.84 -29.47 -8.70
CA ALA A 216 6.97 -28.50 -9.31
C ALA A 216 5.60 -28.50 -8.63
N GLY A 217 5.02 -27.31 -8.54
CA GLY A 217 3.69 -27.14 -7.99
C GLY A 217 3.50 -25.76 -7.40
N LEU A 218 2.36 -25.16 -7.75
CA LEU A 218 1.93 -23.86 -7.26
C LEU A 218 0.47 -23.95 -6.83
N ARG A 219 0.12 -23.22 -5.78
CA ARG A 219 -1.28 -23.04 -5.39
C ARG A 219 -2.05 -22.35 -6.49
N ASN A 220 -3.35 -22.62 -6.50
CA ASN A 220 -4.28 -22.01 -7.44
C ASN A 220 -4.06 -20.49 -7.55
N ASN A 221 -4.12 -19.98 -8.79
CA ASN A 221 -3.86 -18.59 -9.20
C ASN A 221 -2.39 -18.14 -9.25
N TYR A 222 -1.45 -18.91 -8.70
CA TYR A 222 -0.04 -18.73 -8.99
C TYR A 222 0.34 -19.56 -10.23
N VAL A 223 1.12 -18.95 -11.12
CA VAL A 223 1.71 -19.65 -12.27
C VAL A 223 3.18 -19.28 -12.37
N TYR A 224 4.04 -20.21 -12.79
CA TYR A 224 5.48 -19.97 -12.98
C TYR A 224 5.77 -18.91 -14.05
N SER A 225 4.77 -18.60 -14.88
CA SER A 225 4.79 -17.51 -15.84
C SER A 225 4.13 -16.24 -15.30
N SER A 226 4.07 -16.03 -14.00
CA SER A 226 3.54 -14.79 -13.43
C SER A 226 4.63 -14.09 -12.65
N ARG A 227 4.68 -12.77 -12.83
CA ARG A 227 5.48 -11.89 -12.00
C ARG A 227 4.90 -11.91 -10.58
N VAL A 228 5.74 -12.24 -9.61
CA VAL A 228 5.50 -12.06 -8.18
C VAL A 228 5.92 -10.64 -7.84
N GLU A 229 5.09 -9.97 -7.06
CA GLU A 229 5.38 -8.60 -6.65
C GLU A 229 6.26 -8.61 -5.39
N CYS A 230 7.09 -7.59 -5.18
CA CYS A 230 7.87 -7.46 -3.93
C CYS A 230 6.98 -7.62 -2.68
N THR A 231 5.77 -7.07 -2.73
CA THR A 231 4.78 -7.11 -1.65
C THR A 231 4.16 -8.49 -1.43
N ASP A 232 4.36 -9.45 -2.33
CA ASP A 232 3.93 -10.83 -2.07
C ASP A 232 4.79 -11.49 -0.99
N CYS A 233 6.03 -11.03 -0.78
CA CYS A 233 6.95 -11.53 0.25
C CYS A 233 7.34 -10.50 1.30
N HIS A 234 7.33 -9.20 0.97
CA HIS A 234 7.76 -8.13 1.85
C HIS A 234 6.60 -7.29 2.39
N ALA A 235 6.57 -7.06 3.70
CA ALA A 235 5.56 -6.27 4.38
C ALA A 235 5.86 -4.77 4.27
N MET A 236 4.86 -3.98 3.86
CA MET A 236 4.98 -2.53 3.78
C MET A 236 4.79 -1.85 5.14
N HIS A 237 3.79 -2.29 5.90
CA HIS A 237 3.33 -1.62 7.14
C HIS A 237 3.83 -2.29 8.43
N GLY A 238 4.64 -3.33 8.30
CA GLY A 238 5.38 -3.91 9.41
C GLY A 238 5.31 -5.43 9.50
N THR A 239 6.30 -6.01 10.17
CA THR A 239 6.40 -7.46 10.38
C THR A 239 7.28 -7.80 11.58
N THR A 240 7.09 -9.00 12.14
CA THR A 240 7.98 -9.59 13.14
C THR A 240 9.22 -10.27 12.54
N ASN A 241 9.24 -10.56 11.24
CA ASN A 241 10.38 -11.17 10.58
C ASN A 241 11.38 -10.12 10.09
N SER A 242 12.68 -10.41 10.24
CA SER A 242 13.75 -9.56 9.69
C SER A 242 13.66 -9.40 8.17
N ARG A 243 14.34 -8.39 7.62
CA ARG A 243 14.36 -8.08 6.17
C ARG A 243 12.96 -7.77 5.61
N LEU A 244 12.06 -7.32 6.48
CA LEU A 244 10.68 -6.94 6.16
C LEU A 244 9.90 -8.06 5.48
N ILE A 245 10.21 -9.33 5.76
CA ILE A 245 9.45 -10.47 5.20
C ILE A 245 8.09 -10.54 5.89
N ILE A 246 7.00 -10.80 5.17
CA ILE A 246 5.66 -10.93 5.77
C ILE A 246 5.66 -11.97 6.90
N ASP A 247 4.94 -11.68 7.99
CA ASP A 247 4.71 -12.62 9.10
C ASP A 247 3.30 -13.23 9.09
N ARG A 248 2.47 -12.79 8.14
CA ARG A 248 1.14 -13.33 7.86
C ARG A 248 0.83 -13.23 6.38
N SER A 249 0.10 -14.21 5.85
CA SER A 249 -0.28 -14.26 4.44
C SER A 249 -1.14 -13.08 3.99
N ASP A 250 -1.94 -12.48 4.87
CA ASP A 250 -2.79 -11.32 4.55
C ASP A 250 -2.04 -9.99 4.39
N LYS A 251 -0.75 -9.94 4.78
CA LYS A 251 0.15 -8.81 4.51
C LYS A 251 0.84 -8.87 3.15
N GLY A 252 0.64 -9.95 2.40
CA GLY A 252 1.23 -10.19 1.09
C GLY A 252 0.46 -11.25 0.32
N THR A 253 1.15 -12.07 -0.48
CA THR A 253 0.58 -13.19 -1.24
C THR A 253 -0.79 -12.90 -1.87
N SER A 254 -0.87 -11.78 -2.60
CA SER A 254 -2.12 -11.16 -3.03
C SER A 254 -3.00 -12.06 -3.91
N LYS A 255 -2.37 -13.03 -4.59
CA LYS A 255 -3.01 -13.99 -5.49
C LYS A 255 -3.45 -15.29 -4.80
N LEU A 256 -3.19 -15.44 -3.50
CA LEU A 256 -3.59 -16.62 -2.75
C LEU A 256 -5.12 -16.82 -2.86
N ASP A 257 -5.55 -18.07 -2.98
CA ASP A 257 -6.97 -18.41 -3.04
C ASP A 257 -7.73 -17.85 -1.83
N LEU A 258 -8.97 -17.38 -2.04
CA LEU A 258 -9.79 -16.77 -1.00
C LEU A 258 -9.93 -17.68 0.23
N SER A 259 -10.05 -19.00 0.04
CA SER A 259 -10.18 -19.94 1.16
C SER A 259 -8.97 -19.95 2.11
N LEU A 260 -7.80 -19.55 1.62
CA LEU A 260 -6.58 -19.41 2.41
C LEU A 260 -6.34 -17.94 2.84
N ARG A 261 -6.83 -16.96 2.07
CA ARG A 261 -6.77 -15.54 2.47
C ARG A 261 -7.71 -15.23 3.64
N ASP A 262 -8.88 -15.87 3.69
CA ASP A 262 -9.88 -15.71 4.76
C ASP A 262 -9.42 -16.31 6.09
N LEU A 263 -8.35 -17.11 6.08
CA LEU A 263 -7.74 -17.69 7.27
C LEU A 263 -6.22 -17.41 7.27
N PRO A 264 -5.80 -16.20 7.69
CA PRO A 264 -4.41 -15.78 7.56
C PRO A 264 -3.42 -16.76 8.18
N HIS A 265 -2.48 -17.25 7.36
CA HIS A 265 -1.43 -18.17 7.79
C HIS A 265 -0.25 -17.39 8.34
N SER A 266 0.23 -17.78 9.52
CA SER A 266 1.44 -17.20 10.10
C SER A 266 2.69 -17.60 9.31
N VAL A 267 3.66 -16.70 9.23
CA VAL A 267 4.98 -16.95 8.67
C VAL A 267 6.03 -16.57 9.71
N LYS A 268 6.88 -17.53 10.06
CA LYS A 268 8.01 -17.30 10.96
C LYS A 268 9.29 -17.79 10.32
N ILE A 269 10.28 -16.90 10.22
CA ILE A 269 11.61 -17.24 9.73
C ILE A 269 12.54 -17.49 10.93
N THR A 270 13.06 -18.72 11.06
CA THR A 270 14.01 -19.07 12.13
C THR A 270 15.24 -19.72 11.51
N ALA A 271 16.44 -19.15 11.74
CA ALA A 271 17.69 -19.68 11.21
C ALA A 271 17.66 -19.97 9.70
N ASP A 272 17.13 -19.01 8.92
CA ASP A 272 16.94 -19.08 7.46
C ASP A 272 15.98 -20.18 6.97
N ASP A 273 15.16 -20.76 7.85
CA ASP A 273 14.02 -21.59 7.43
C ASP A 273 12.91 -20.71 6.82
N PHE A 274 12.69 -20.85 5.51
CA PHE A 274 11.65 -20.15 4.76
C PHE A 274 10.44 -21.04 4.42
N SER A 275 10.36 -22.26 4.96
CA SER A 275 9.31 -23.24 4.59
C SER A 275 7.90 -22.65 4.70
N GLN A 276 7.62 -21.94 5.80
CA GLN A 276 6.33 -21.29 6.04
C GLN A 276 5.99 -20.17 5.06
N LEU A 277 6.99 -19.48 4.51
CA LEU A 277 6.81 -18.46 3.48
C LEU A 277 6.60 -19.10 2.11
N CYS A 278 7.49 -20.02 1.74
CA CYS A 278 7.50 -20.66 0.41
C CYS A 278 6.21 -21.45 0.16
N VAL A 279 5.72 -22.15 1.19
CA VAL A 279 4.48 -22.91 1.12
C VAL A 279 3.23 -22.02 1.01
N LEU A 280 3.32 -20.69 1.10
CA LEU A 280 2.16 -19.86 0.76
C LEU A 280 1.87 -19.90 -0.74
N CYS A 281 2.89 -20.13 -1.58
CA CYS A 281 2.73 -20.17 -3.04
C CYS A 281 2.96 -21.57 -3.60
N HIS A 282 3.82 -22.38 -2.99
CA HIS A 282 4.26 -23.68 -3.51
C HIS A 282 3.47 -24.87 -2.95
N ASP A 283 2.84 -25.63 -3.83
CA ASP A 283 2.09 -26.84 -3.48
C ASP A 283 2.47 -27.99 -4.42
N MET A 284 3.41 -28.84 -3.99
CA MET A 284 3.90 -29.96 -4.78
C MET A 284 2.77 -30.87 -5.28
N GLU A 285 2.71 -31.05 -6.60
CA GLU A 285 1.70 -31.95 -7.20
C GLU A 285 1.92 -33.41 -6.81
N THR A 286 3.19 -33.81 -6.67
CA THR A 286 3.58 -35.16 -6.24
C THR A 286 4.31 -35.10 -4.91
N LEU A 287 3.65 -35.53 -3.83
CA LEU A 287 4.22 -35.52 -2.48
C LEU A 287 5.42 -36.48 -2.37
N GLN A 288 6.59 -35.93 -2.13
CA GLN A 288 7.87 -36.63 -1.89
C GLN A 288 8.73 -35.77 -0.96
N ASP A 289 9.77 -36.36 -0.35
CA ASP A 289 10.77 -35.64 0.45
C ASP A 289 10.18 -34.63 1.44
N GLU A 290 9.19 -35.09 2.22
CA GLU A 290 8.45 -34.30 3.22
C GLU A 290 7.42 -33.31 2.65
N GLY A 291 7.06 -33.43 1.37
CA GLY A 291 5.98 -32.63 0.77
C GLY A 291 4.63 -32.74 1.47
N ASP A 292 4.39 -33.80 2.26
CA ASP A 292 3.20 -34.02 3.08
C ASP A 292 3.34 -33.53 4.54
N VAL A 293 4.50 -33.00 4.92
CA VAL A 293 4.77 -32.48 6.27
C VAL A 293 4.28 -31.04 6.39
N ASP A 294 3.60 -30.74 7.50
CA ASP A 294 3.17 -29.38 7.84
C ASP A 294 4.40 -28.52 8.16
N THR A 295 4.50 -27.38 7.48
CA THR A 295 5.56 -26.39 7.70
C THR A 295 5.45 -25.63 9.02
N GLY A 296 4.38 -25.88 9.79
CA GLY A 296 4.10 -25.28 11.08
C GLY A 296 3.12 -24.11 11.01
N ASN A 297 2.55 -23.84 9.84
CA ASN A 297 1.46 -22.88 9.65
C ASN A 297 0.18 -23.51 9.09
N GLY A 298 0.09 -24.85 9.12
CA GLY A 298 -1.06 -25.62 8.64
C GLY A 298 -1.04 -25.92 7.15
N LEU A 299 0.04 -25.57 6.44
CA LEU A 299 0.22 -25.83 5.02
C LEU A 299 1.34 -26.83 4.76
N THR A 300 1.13 -27.65 3.73
CA THR A 300 2.07 -28.64 3.20
C THR A 300 2.38 -28.33 1.73
N GLY A 301 3.29 -29.09 1.12
CA GLY A 301 3.58 -28.99 -0.31
C GLY A 301 4.96 -28.45 -0.66
N VAL A 302 5.90 -28.45 0.28
CA VAL A 302 7.33 -28.14 0.05
C VAL A 302 8.20 -29.27 0.61
N HIS A 303 9.38 -29.48 0.01
CA HIS A 303 10.35 -30.49 0.46
C HIS A 303 11.31 -29.93 1.50
N LEU A 304 11.93 -30.83 2.27
CA LEU A 304 12.92 -30.50 3.33
C LEU A 304 12.37 -29.45 4.31
N THR A 305 11.21 -29.74 4.89
CA THR A 305 10.51 -28.80 5.77
C THR A 305 11.34 -28.51 7.02
N GLY A 306 11.50 -27.23 7.36
CA GLY A 306 12.30 -26.80 8.50
C GLY A 306 13.78 -26.55 8.17
N SER A 307 14.14 -26.51 6.88
CA SER A 307 15.50 -26.29 6.40
C SER A 307 15.65 -24.96 5.67
N SER A 308 16.91 -24.55 5.44
CA SER A 308 17.22 -23.34 4.70
C SER A 308 16.96 -23.52 3.21
N CYS A 309 15.84 -22.98 2.72
CA CYS A 309 15.48 -23.08 1.30
C CYS A 309 16.54 -22.41 0.41
N ILE A 310 17.20 -21.35 0.89
CA ILE A 310 18.16 -20.54 0.13
C ILE A 310 19.48 -21.24 -0.19
N GLU A 311 19.76 -22.39 0.44
CA GLU A 311 20.93 -23.22 0.10
C GLU A 311 20.78 -23.85 -1.30
N CYS A 312 19.53 -24.11 -1.72
CA CYS A 312 19.19 -24.74 -2.99
C CYS A 312 18.37 -23.82 -3.91
N HIS A 313 17.64 -22.86 -3.32
CA HIS A 313 16.68 -21.99 -3.99
C HIS A 313 17.01 -20.53 -3.67
N SER A 314 17.98 -19.99 -4.37
CA SER A 314 18.26 -18.55 -4.34
C SER A 314 17.33 -17.84 -5.32
N HIS A 315 16.71 -16.76 -4.85
CA HIS A 315 16.08 -15.79 -5.72
C HIS A 315 17.17 -15.19 -6.61
N GLY A 316 17.01 -15.26 -7.93
CA GLY A 316 18.06 -14.81 -8.86
C GLY A 316 18.97 -15.91 -9.44
N GLU A 317 18.67 -17.21 -9.29
CA GLU A 317 19.43 -18.27 -9.97
C GLU A 317 18.75 -18.78 -11.26
N ALA A 318 19.55 -18.90 -12.33
CA ALA A 318 19.14 -19.56 -13.56
C ALA A 318 18.95 -21.06 -13.28
N ILE A 319 17.69 -21.53 -13.35
CA ILE A 319 17.24 -22.93 -13.28
C ILE A 319 18.30 -23.88 -12.69
N GLN A 320 18.30 -24.06 -11.38
CA GLN A 320 18.68 -25.36 -10.87
C GLN A 320 17.61 -26.36 -11.35
N ALA A 321 18.05 -27.45 -11.96
CA ALA A 321 17.18 -28.52 -12.41
C ALA A 321 16.37 -29.02 -11.21
N GLY A 322 15.06 -28.73 -11.16
CA GLY A 322 14.23 -29.12 -10.02
C GLY A 322 12.88 -28.42 -9.87
N LEU A 323 12.70 -27.23 -10.48
CA LEU A 323 11.40 -26.54 -10.60
C LEU A 323 10.70 -26.87 -11.92
#